data_AF-A0A660MJA4-F1
#
_entry.id   AF-A0A660MJA4-F1
#
_cell.length_a   1.000
_cell.length_b   1.000
_cell.length_c   1.000
_cell.angle_alpha   90.00
_cell.angle_beta   90.00
_cell.angle_gamma   90.00
#
_symmetry.space_group_name_H-M   'P 1'
#
loop_
_entity.id
_entity.type
_entity.pdbx_description
1 polymer ?
#
loop_
_entity_poly.entity_id
_entity_poly.type
_entity_poly.pdbx_seq_one_letter_code
_entity_poly.pdbx_strand_id
1 'polypeptide(L)'
;MKKMLLIPALAMALIPSLTLAQQEKGNGVGLDVSKFDVAGVKLGMSKDEAIAAIKDKFGFQDGDIEYKESDTKNTAELTVKDEVHNIFIRFNRNINESGELGAYWINYTLPSSKENASALNAAAQEKYGEPTQDDGTKMSWCAAPIVEKGVKTVIKCDESRGAVLVRQGTIIFLRDSRERDTKAAVQPKL
;
A
#
# COMPACT_ATOMS: atom_id res chain seq x y z
N MET A 1 5.34 24.82 -27.28
CA MET A 1 4.13 24.37 -26.57
C MET A 1 4.43 23.00 -25.97
N LYS A 2 4.60 22.91 -24.64
CA LYS A 2 4.87 21.64 -23.95
C LYS A 2 3.65 20.73 -24.15
N LYS A 3 3.86 19.53 -24.70
CA LYS A 3 2.83 18.51 -24.82
C LYS A 3 2.27 18.25 -23.42
N MET A 4 1.01 18.61 -23.19
CA MET A 4 0.24 18.08 -22.06
C MET A 4 0.20 16.57 -22.27
N LEU A 5 0.99 15.83 -21.50
CA LEU A 5 0.76 14.42 -21.30
C LEU A 5 -0.60 14.34 -20.62
N LEU A 6 -1.63 14.08 -21.43
CA LEU A 6 -2.81 13.35 -21.00
C LEU A 6 -2.28 12.07 -20.36
N ILE A 7 -2.07 12.11 -19.04
CA ILE A 7 -1.81 10.91 -18.25
C ILE A 7 -2.93 9.96 -18.61
N PRO A 8 -2.64 8.74 -19.07
CA PRO A 8 -3.67 7.80 -19.41
C PRO A 8 -4.53 7.66 -18.16
N ALA A 9 -5.77 8.12 -18.28
CA ALA A 9 -6.83 7.78 -17.35
C ALA A 9 -6.67 6.30 -17.08
N LEU A 10 -6.51 5.96 -15.80
CA LEU A 10 -6.50 4.61 -15.26
C LEU A 10 -7.33 3.70 -16.18
N ALA A 11 -6.64 2.90 -16.99
CA ALA A 11 -7.25 1.73 -17.59
C ALA A 11 -7.39 0.72 -16.45
N MET A 12 -8.30 1.01 -15.51
CA MET A 12 -8.86 0.02 -14.61
C MET A 12 -9.67 -0.91 -15.51
N ALA A 13 -9.00 -1.97 -15.94
CA ALA A 13 -9.60 -3.08 -16.63
C ALA A 13 -10.89 -3.46 -15.88
N LEU A 14 -12.00 -3.43 -16.62
CA LEU A 14 -13.29 -3.98 -16.24
C LEU A 14 -13.11 -5.41 -15.72
N ILE A 15 -13.06 -5.58 -14.41
CA ILE A 15 -13.24 -6.88 -13.77
C ILE A 15 -14.76 -7.11 -13.71
N PRO A 16 -15.26 -8.30 -14.14
CA PRO A 16 -16.68 -8.63 -14.07
C PRO A 16 -17.19 -8.41 -12.65
N SER A 17 -18.31 -7.72 -12.55
CA SER A 17 -18.99 -7.35 -11.32
C SER A 17 -19.18 -8.57 -10.42
N LEU A 18 -18.25 -8.79 -9.50
CA LEU A 18 -18.56 -9.49 -8.27
C LEU A 18 -19.50 -8.56 -7.53
N THR A 19 -20.75 -9.01 -7.42
CA THR A 19 -21.79 -8.45 -6.57
C THR A 19 -21.20 -8.15 -5.19
N LEU A 20 -20.81 -6.90 -4.97
CA LEU A 20 -20.53 -6.36 -3.64
C LEU A 20 -21.85 -6.41 -2.88
N ALA A 21 -22.03 -7.50 -2.15
CA ALA A 21 -22.85 -7.52 -0.96
C ALA A 21 -22.55 -6.22 -0.20
N GLN A 22 -23.56 -5.35 -0.13
CA GLN A 22 -23.72 -4.24 0.80
C GLN A 22 -22.37 -3.72 1.34
N GLN A 23 -21.73 -2.80 0.61
CA GLN A 23 -20.61 -2.01 1.13
C GLN A 23 -21.04 -1.43 2.49
N GLU A 24 -20.52 -1.98 3.58
CA GLU A 24 -20.75 -1.43 4.91
C GLU A 24 -20.11 -0.03 4.91
N LYS A 25 -20.94 0.99 5.13
CA LYS A 25 -20.53 2.39 5.08
C LYS A 25 -19.36 2.65 6.03
N GLY A 26 -18.24 3.15 5.51
CA GLY A 26 -17.07 3.57 6.28
C GLY A 26 -17.42 4.70 7.25
N ASN A 27 -17.38 4.37 8.55
CA ASN A 27 -17.48 5.27 9.70
C ASN A 27 -17.02 4.49 10.97
N GLY A 28 -15.78 4.00 10.97
CA GLY A 28 -15.26 3.12 12.02
C GLY A 28 -15.54 1.63 11.83
N VAL A 29 -16.05 1.23 10.64
CA VAL A 29 -16.12 -0.19 10.25
C VAL A 29 -14.73 -0.65 9.81
N GLY A 30 -14.30 -1.79 10.38
CA GLY A 30 -13.00 -2.39 10.07
C GLY A 30 -13.00 -3.09 8.72
N LEU A 31 -11.92 -2.92 7.96
CA LEU A 31 -11.70 -3.55 6.66
C LEU A 31 -10.40 -4.36 6.67
N ASP A 32 -10.47 -5.59 6.17
CA ASP A 32 -9.29 -6.46 6.10
C ASP A 32 -8.33 -6.02 4.99
N VAL A 33 -7.46 -5.07 5.32
CA VAL A 33 -6.50 -4.48 4.38
C VAL A 33 -5.33 -5.40 4.04
N SER A 34 -5.17 -6.55 4.72
CA SER A 34 -4.14 -7.54 4.38
C SER A 34 -4.31 -8.11 2.97
N LYS A 35 -5.54 -8.02 2.43
CA LYS A 35 -5.91 -8.47 1.08
C LYS A 35 -5.65 -7.43 0.00
N PHE A 36 -5.40 -6.17 0.37
CA PHE A 36 -5.21 -5.09 -0.57
C PHE A 36 -3.82 -5.14 -1.20
N ASP A 37 -3.71 -4.57 -2.40
CA ASP A 37 -2.45 -4.29 -3.06
C ASP A 37 -2.27 -2.78 -3.23
N VAL A 38 -1.02 -2.30 -3.23
CA VAL A 38 -0.65 -0.97 -3.69
C VAL A 38 0.31 -1.14 -4.86
N ALA A 39 0.05 -0.46 -5.98
CA ALA A 39 0.84 -0.61 -7.20
C ALA A 39 0.96 -2.07 -7.71
N GLY A 40 -0.04 -2.93 -7.42
CA GLY A 40 -0.01 -4.36 -7.76
C GLY A 40 0.63 -5.25 -6.68
N VAL A 41 1.35 -4.66 -5.72
CA VAL A 41 2.08 -5.41 -4.69
C VAL A 41 1.25 -5.55 -3.41
N LYS A 42 1.22 -6.77 -2.86
CA LYS A 42 0.57 -7.12 -1.60
C LYS A 42 1.59 -7.32 -0.47
N LEU A 43 1.11 -7.20 0.76
CA LEU A 43 1.91 -7.60 1.93
C LEU A 43 2.33 -9.07 1.83
N GLY A 44 3.55 -9.37 2.24
CA GLY A 44 4.14 -10.72 2.21
C GLY A 44 4.75 -11.14 0.88
N MET A 45 4.46 -10.43 -0.24
CA MET A 45 5.06 -10.74 -1.53
C MET A 45 6.59 -10.74 -1.45
N SER A 46 7.20 -11.72 -2.08
CA SER A 46 8.65 -11.79 -2.32
C SER A 46 9.11 -10.68 -3.26
N LYS A 47 10.44 -10.50 -3.35
CA LYS A 47 11.05 -9.57 -4.31
C LYS A 47 10.60 -9.83 -5.75
N ASP A 48 10.64 -11.08 -6.20
CA ASP A 48 10.37 -11.43 -7.60
C ASP A 48 8.88 -11.25 -7.93
N GLU A 49 7.98 -11.59 -7.00
CA GLU A 49 6.54 -11.31 -7.13
C GLU A 49 6.24 -9.81 -7.19
N ALA A 50 6.89 -9.01 -6.33
CA ALA A 50 6.74 -7.56 -6.33
C ALA A 50 7.23 -6.94 -7.65
N ILE A 51 8.39 -7.38 -8.15
CA ILE A 51 8.92 -6.94 -9.45
C ILE A 51 7.95 -7.30 -10.58
N ALA A 52 7.48 -8.55 -10.62
CA ALA A 52 6.56 -8.99 -11.65
C ALA A 52 5.25 -8.16 -11.64
N ALA A 53 4.67 -7.91 -10.47
CA ALA A 53 3.45 -7.12 -10.32
C ALA A 53 3.63 -5.66 -10.76
N ILE A 54 4.77 -5.03 -10.43
CA ILE A 54 5.07 -3.66 -10.84
C ILE A 54 5.26 -3.58 -12.36
N LYS A 55 6.02 -4.52 -12.94
CA LYS A 55 6.26 -4.58 -14.38
C LYS A 55 4.97 -4.80 -15.17
N ASP A 56 4.13 -5.75 -14.75
CA ASP A 56 2.84 -6.02 -15.37
C ASP A 56 1.94 -4.78 -15.37
N LYS A 57 1.94 -4.03 -14.27
CA LYS A 57 1.05 -2.89 -14.10
C LYS A 57 1.52 -1.61 -14.79
N PHE A 58 2.82 -1.34 -14.83
CA PHE A 58 3.37 -0.05 -15.29
C PHE A 58 4.30 -0.17 -16.51
N GLY A 59 4.68 -1.39 -16.91
CA GLY A 59 5.57 -1.59 -18.05
C GLY A 59 7.05 -1.29 -17.78
N PHE A 60 7.46 -1.17 -16.51
CA PHE A 60 8.87 -0.98 -16.14
C PHE A 60 9.75 -2.13 -16.66
N GLN A 61 11.01 -1.81 -16.92
CA GLN A 61 12.03 -2.76 -17.33
C GLN A 61 12.98 -3.06 -16.17
N ASP A 62 13.81 -4.11 -16.28
CA ASP A 62 14.77 -4.46 -15.23
C ASP A 62 15.73 -3.32 -14.88
N GLY A 63 16.10 -2.51 -15.86
CA GLY A 63 16.99 -1.36 -15.65
C GLY A 63 16.40 -0.21 -14.83
N ASP A 64 15.07 -0.18 -14.66
CA ASP A 64 14.37 0.85 -13.88
C ASP A 64 14.29 0.50 -12.38
N ILE A 65 14.71 -0.72 -12.03
CA ILE A 65 14.51 -1.31 -10.70
C ILE A 65 15.83 -1.28 -9.94
N GLU A 66 15.83 -0.54 -8.85
CA GLU A 66 16.93 -0.55 -7.87
C GLU A 66 16.54 -1.46 -6.71
N TYR A 67 17.36 -2.48 -6.44
CA TYR A 67 17.18 -3.38 -5.30
C TYR A 67 18.44 -3.44 -4.45
N LYS A 68 18.27 -3.29 -3.13
CA LYS A 68 19.37 -3.27 -2.16
C LYS A 68 19.01 -4.08 -0.93
N GLU A 69 19.79 -5.12 -0.64
CA GLU A 69 19.72 -5.82 0.64
C GLU A 69 20.59 -5.11 1.69
N SER A 70 20.16 -5.20 2.95
CA SER A 70 20.99 -4.81 4.09
C SER A 70 22.16 -5.78 4.30
N ASP A 71 23.22 -5.33 4.98
CA ASP A 71 24.39 -6.16 5.28
C ASP A 71 24.02 -7.40 6.10
N THR A 72 23.01 -7.28 6.97
CA THR A 72 22.48 -8.38 7.78
C THR A 72 21.58 -9.33 6.99
N LYS A 73 21.18 -8.96 5.76
CA LYS A 73 20.24 -9.67 4.90
C LYS A 73 18.86 -9.91 5.52
N ASN A 74 18.52 -9.21 6.60
CA ASN A 74 17.22 -9.31 7.27
C ASN A 74 16.17 -8.37 6.66
N THR A 75 16.64 -7.33 5.98
CA THR A 75 15.81 -6.37 5.27
C THR A 75 16.36 -6.08 3.89
N ALA A 76 15.48 -5.62 3.00
CA ALA A 76 15.83 -5.11 1.69
C ALA A 76 14.91 -3.94 1.30
N GLU A 77 15.36 -3.15 0.35
CA GLU A 77 14.61 -2.05 -0.25
C GLU A 77 14.58 -2.23 -1.76
N LEU A 78 13.43 -1.93 -2.36
CA LEU A 78 13.23 -1.88 -3.80
C LEU A 78 12.64 -0.52 -4.16
N THR A 79 13.24 0.14 -5.15
CA THR A 79 12.76 1.41 -5.69
C THR A 79 12.56 1.28 -7.19
N VAL A 80 11.42 1.76 -7.70
CA VAL A 80 11.16 1.92 -9.13
C VAL A 80 10.59 3.31 -9.32
N LYS A 81 11.16 4.10 -10.24
CA LYS A 81 10.71 5.46 -10.48
C LYS A 81 10.85 5.87 -11.94
N ASP A 82 9.91 6.70 -12.40
CA ASP A 82 10.03 7.50 -13.62
C ASP A 82 9.58 8.95 -13.35
N GLU A 83 9.19 9.70 -14.38
CA GLU A 83 8.72 11.08 -14.25
C GLU A 83 7.39 11.23 -13.50
N VAL A 84 6.58 10.16 -13.44
CA VAL A 84 5.19 10.16 -12.95
C VAL A 84 5.00 9.26 -11.73
N HIS A 85 5.70 8.13 -11.68
CA HIS A 85 5.50 7.08 -10.71
C HIS A 85 6.74 6.96 -9.82
N ASN A 86 6.53 6.84 -8.51
CA ASN A 86 7.57 6.46 -7.57
C ASN A 86 7.01 5.36 -6.65
N ILE A 87 7.58 4.16 -6.76
CA ILE A 87 7.22 2.99 -5.98
C ILE A 87 8.43 2.63 -5.10
N PHE A 88 8.21 2.60 -3.80
CA PHE A 88 9.22 2.23 -2.81
C PHE A 88 8.69 1.12 -1.92
N ILE A 89 9.44 0.02 -1.81
CA ILE A 89 9.04 -1.17 -1.06
C ILE A 89 10.14 -1.55 -0.09
N ARG A 90 9.76 -1.83 1.16
CA ARG A 90 10.63 -2.48 2.13
C ARG A 90 10.21 -3.92 2.37
N PHE A 91 11.22 -4.76 2.51
CA PHE A 91 11.08 -6.18 2.80
C PHE A 91 11.70 -6.51 4.16
N ASN A 92 11.12 -7.48 4.86
CA ASN A 92 11.64 -7.99 6.12
C ASN A 92 11.34 -9.50 6.24
N ARG A 93 12.26 -10.26 6.82
CA ARG A 93 12.12 -11.71 7.04
C ARG A 93 11.05 -12.09 8.07
N ASN A 94 10.74 -11.20 9.01
CA ASN A 94 9.76 -11.45 10.08
C ASN A 94 8.30 -11.43 9.59
N ILE A 95 8.08 -11.12 8.32
CA ILE A 95 6.76 -10.98 7.71
C ILE A 95 6.22 -12.33 7.25
N ASN A 96 7.12 -13.16 6.73
CA ASN A 96 6.80 -14.49 6.20
C ASN A 96 7.24 -15.55 7.21
N GLU A 97 6.38 -16.52 7.49
CA GLU A 97 6.69 -17.63 8.40
C GLU A 97 7.84 -18.50 7.91
N SER A 98 8.12 -18.50 6.60
CA SER A 98 9.28 -19.18 6.01
C SER A 98 10.63 -18.58 6.42
N GLY A 99 10.65 -17.35 6.93
CA GLY A 99 11.88 -16.58 7.17
C GLY A 99 12.45 -15.92 5.90
N GLU A 100 11.74 -15.98 4.78
CA GLU A 100 12.09 -15.26 3.55
C GLU A 100 11.66 -13.80 3.61
N LEU A 101 12.33 -12.94 2.84
CA LEU A 101 11.98 -11.52 2.74
C LEU A 101 10.57 -11.35 2.14
N GLY A 102 9.65 -10.77 2.92
CA GLY A 102 8.31 -10.39 2.47
C GLY A 102 8.11 -8.89 2.53
N ALA A 103 7.38 -8.34 1.55
CA ALA A 103 7.04 -6.92 1.49
C ALA A 103 6.15 -6.53 2.70
N TYR A 104 6.52 -5.46 3.40
CA TYR A 104 5.76 -4.99 4.57
C TYR A 104 5.46 -3.51 4.57
N TRP A 105 6.17 -2.74 3.76
CA TRP A 105 5.87 -1.34 3.55
C TRP A 105 5.95 -1.07 2.06
N ILE A 106 4.79 -0.83 1.46
CA ILE A 106 4.64 -0.55 0.04
C ILE A 106 4.15 0.89 -0.07
N ASN A 107 4.91 1.75 -0.72
CA ASN A 107 4.60 3.16 -0.89
C ASN A 107 4.54 3.48 -2.38
N TYR A 108 3.47 4.13 -2.80
CA TYR A 108 3.30 4.69 -4.13
C TYR A 108 3.06 6.19 -4.04
N THR A 109 3.85 6.97 -4.77
CA THR A 109 3.80 8.43 -4.77
C THR A 109 3.69 8.95 -6.21
N LEU A 110 2.82 9.96 -6.38
CA LEU A 110 2.72 10.79 -7.57
C LEU A 110 3.38 12.17 -7.34
N PRO A 111 3.82 12.88 -8.40
CA PRO A 111 4.25 14.28 -8.32
C PRO A 111 3.24 15.15 -7.58
N SER A 112 3.75 16.05 -6.74
CA SER A 112 2.89 16.91 -5.91
C SER A 112 2.09 17.89 -6.76
N SER A 113 0.76 17.73 -6.75
CA SER A 113 -0.20 18.67 -7.32
C SER A 113 -1.58 18.44 -6.71
N LYS A 114 -2.48 19.43 -6.84
CA LYS A 114 -3.87 19.29 -6.37
C LYS A 114 -4.62 18.26 -7.22
N GLU A 115 -4.34 18.24 -8.51
CA GLU A 115 -4.92 17.35 -9.50
C GLU A 115 -4.57 15.89 -9.20
N ASN A 116 -3.29 15.60 -8.93
CA ASN A 116 -2.83 14.25 -8.58
C ASN A 116 -3.38 13.81 -7.22
N ALA A 117 -3.45 14.72 -6.23
CA ALA A 117 -4.02 14.39 -4.93
C ALA A 117 -5.51 14.04 -5.05
N SER A 118 -6.27 14.80 -5.85
CA SER A 118 -7.69 14.54 -6.12
C SER A 118 -7.90 13.23 -6.88
N ALA A 119 -7.12 12.98 -7.95
CA ALA A 119 -7.18 11.74 -8.71
C ALA A 119 -6.83 10.52 -7.86
N LEU A 120 -5.80 10.62 -7.00
CA LEU A 120 -5.44 9.55 -6.08
C LEU A 120 -6.51 9.33 -5.00
N ASN A 121 -7.25 10.37 -4.59
CA ASN A 121 -8.42 10.24 -3.71
C ASN A 121 -9.45 9.31 -4.33
N ALA A 122 -9.89 9.66 -5.54
CA ALA A 122 -10.97 8.99 -6.25
C ALA A 122 -10.58 7.53 -6.53
N ALA A 123 -9.36 7.32 -7.04
CA ALA A 123 -8.84 5.98 -7.30
C ALA A 123 -8.73 5.11 -6.03
N ALA A 124 -8.35 5.70 -4.89
CA ALA A 124 -8.29 4.95 -3.63
C ALA A 124 -9.69 4.53 -3.15
N GLN A 125 -10.67 5.44 -3.17
CA GLN A 125 -12.04 5.12 -2.77
C GLN A 125 -12.71 4.13 -3.74
N GLU A 126 -12.46 4.26 -5.04
CA GLU A 126 -12.96 3.31 -6.03
C GLU A 126 -12.39 1.90 -5.80
N LYS A 127 -11.09 1.81 -5.51
CA LYS A 127 -10.41 0.52 -5.35
C LYS A 127 -10.65 -0.14 -3.99
N TYR A 128 -10.61 0.62 -2.90
CA TYR A 128 -10.63 0.09 -1.53
C TYR A 128 -11.96 0.33 -0.81
N GLY A 129 -12.89 1.05 -1.44
CA GLY A 129 -14.14 1.48 -0.81
C GLY A 129 -13.95 2.64 0.16
N GLU A 130 -15.03 2.94 0.91
CA GLU A 130 -15.02 3.99 1.93
C GLU A 130 -13.95 3.74 3.01
N PRO A 131 -13.20 4.77 3.44
CA PRO A 131 -12.20 4.62 4.47
C PRO A 131 -12.80 4.31 5.84
N THR A 132 -12.06 3.55 6.65
CA THR A 132 -12.39 3.34 8.06
C THR A 132 -12.33 4.66 8.85
N GLN A 133 -11.34 5.51 8.53
CA GLN A 133 -11.13 6.84 9.10
C GLN A 133 -10.88 7.85 7.96
N ASP A 134 -11.60 8.97 7.97
CA ASP A 134 -11.32 10.15 7.16
C ASP A 134 -11.28 11.39 8.04
N ASP A 135 -10.13 12.08 8.09
CA ASP A 135 -9.95 13.34 8.82
C ASP A 135 -9.94 14.58 7.91
N GLY A 136 -10.25 14.41 6.62
CA GLY A 136 -10.23 15.44 5.58
C GLY A 136 -8.85 15.67 4.95
N THR A 137 -7.77 15.25 5.62
CA THR A 137 -6.39 15.34 5.08
C THR A 137 -5.79 13.98 4.78
N LYS A 138 -6.30 12.96 5.46
CA LYS A 138 -5.84 11.58 5.40
C LYS A 138 -7.03 10.64 5.48
N MET A 139 -7.02 9.66 4.58
CA MET A 139 -7.93 8.53 4.61
C MET A 139 -7.15 7.29 5.04
N SER A 140 -7.74 6.46 5.88
CA SER A 140 -7.11 5.25 6.40
C SER A 140 -8.10 4.09 6.46
N TRP A 141 -7.60 2.91 6.12
CA TRP A 141 -8.32 1.65 6.19
C TRP A 141 -7.55 0.70 7.12
N CYS A 142 -8.27 0.02 8.01
CA CYS A 142 -7.68 -0.95 8.93
C CYS A 142 -8.73 -1.93 9.43
N ALA A 143 -8.32 -3.15 9.81
CA ALA A 143 -9.25 -4.20 10.24
C ALA A 143 -9.80 -3.97 11.65
N ALA A 144 -9.01 -3.34 12.52
CA ALA A 144 -9.32 -3.19 13.94
C ALA A 144 -9.21 -1.72 14.40
N PRO A 145 -10.12 -0.84 13.97
CA PRO A 145 -10.10 0.55 14.40
C PRO A 145 -10.30 0.68 15.92
N ILE A 146 -9.68 1.70 16.51
CA ILE A 146 -10.00 2.17 17.85
C ILE A 146 -11.12 3.20 17.71
N VAL A 147 -12.24 2.98 18.41
CA VAL A 147 -13.39 3.88 18.41
C VAL A 147 -13.60 4.39 19.83
N GLU A 148 -13.20 5.64 20.07
CA GLU A 148 -13.37 6.33 21.35
C GLU A 148 -14.65 7.18 21.28
N LYS A 149 -15.60 6.90 22.17
CA LYS A 149 -16.87 7.64 22.26
C LYS A 149 -16.78 8.67 23.39
N GLY A 150 -16.78 9.96 23.03
CA GLY A 150 -16.86 11.08 23.97
C GLY A 150 -17.84 12.15 23.46
N VAL A 151 -17.55 13.43 23.73
CA VAL A 151 -18.29 14.57 23.14
C VAL A 151 -18.26 14.53 21.61
N LYS A 152 -17.19 13.97 21.04
CA LYS A 152 -17.09 13.58 19.63
C LYS A 152 -16.59 12.15 19.53
N THR A 153 -17.04 11.41 18.51
CA THR A 153 -16.47 10.10 18.18
C THR A 153 -15.10 10.30 17.54
N VAL A 154 -14.09 9.64 18.07
CA VAL A 154 -12.75 9.60 17.49
C VAL A 154 -12.48 8.19 16.99
N ILE A 155 -12.13 8.07 15.71
CA ILE A 155 -11.75 6.80 15.07
C ILE A 155 -10.25 6.88 14.77
N LYS A 156 -9.50 5.83 15.09
CA LYS A 156 -8.07 5.72 14.78
C LYS A 156 -7.77 4.36 14.16
N CYS A 157 -7.07 4.37 13.04
CA CYS A 157 -6.36 3.18 12.57
C CYS A 157 -4.96 3.14 13.20
N ASP A 158 -4.79 2.21 14.14
CA ASP A 158 -3.53 2.00 14.85
C ASP A 158 -2.76 0.86 14.19
N GLU A 159 -1.58 1.19 13.68
CA GLU A 159 -0.62 0.27 13.07
C GLU A 159 -0.21 -0.89 14.00
N SER A 160 -0.26 -0.72 15.32
CA SER A 160 0.01 -1.82 16.28
C SER A 160 -1.09 -2.88 16.32
N ARG A 161 -2.28 -2.59 15.77
CA ARG A 161 -3.43 -3.51 15.72
C ARG A 161 -3.55 -4.26 14.40
N GLY A 162 -2.55 -4.13 13.53
CA GLY A 162 -2.47 -4.84 12.26
C GLY A 162 -2.08 -3.94 11.09
N ALA A 163 -2.23 -4.47 9.89
CA ALA A 163 -1.94 -3.71 8.68
C ALA A 163 -2.86 -2.48 8.53
N VAL A 164 -2.32 -1.42 7.94
CA VAL A 164 -3.01 -0.17 7.65
C VAL A 164 -2.70 0.27 6.22
N LEU A 165 -3.73 0.65 5.49
CA LEU A 165 -3.62 1.38 4.24
C LEU A 165 -3.90 2.86 4.52
N VAL A 166 -3.07 3.75 4.02
CA VAL A 166 -3.23 5.19 4.19
C VAL A 166 -3.08 5.90 2.86
N ARG A 167 -3.99 6.83 2.57
CA ARG A 167 -3.85 7.82 1.51
C ARG A 167 -3.70 9.19 2.15
N GLN A 168 -2.63 9.92 1.81
CA GLN A 168 -2.39 11.29 2.25
C GLN A 168 -1.76 12.11 1.13
N GLY A 169 -2.43 13.17 0.67
CA GLY A 169 -1.95 13.97 -0.46
C GLY A 169 -1.79 13.14 -1.73
N THR A 170 -0.58 13.13 -2.31
CA THR A 170 -0.21 12.35 -3.50
C THR A 170 0.47 11.02 -3.17
N ILE A 171 0.34 10.57 -1.92
CA ILE A 171 0.95 9.35 -1.41
C ILE A 171 -0.15 8.37 -1.01
N ILE A 172 0.05 7.09 -1.36
CA ILE A 172 -0.69 5.97 -0.78
C ILE A 172 0.31 4.91 -0.33
N PHE A 173 0.14 4.40 0.89
CA PHE A 173 0.99 3.33 1.40
C PHE A 173 0.18 2.26 2.11
N LEU A 174 0.60 1.02 1.92
CA LEU A 174 0.13 -0.15 2.64
C LEU A 174 1.27 -0.64 3.52
N ARG A 175 1.01 -0.78 4.81
CA ARG A 175 2.01 -1.17 5.78
C ARG A 175 1.48 -2.22 6.74
N ASP A 176 2.29 -3.23 7.00
CA ASP A 176 2.19 -4.09 8.17
C ASP A 176 3.20 -3.62 9.22
N SER A 177 2.87 -3.75 10.50
CA SER A 177 3.72 -3.36 11.63
C SER A 177 4.36 -4.55 12.35
N ARG A 178 4.08 -5.78 11.90
CA ARG A 178 4.65 -7.03 12.45
C ARG A 178 6.18 -7.09 12.35
N GLU A 179 6.82 -6.25 11.55
CA GLU A 179 8.28 -6.05 11.62
C GLU A 179 8.76 -5.59 13.00
N ARG A 180 7.88 -4.95 13.79
CA ARG A 180 8.16 -4.51 15.17
C ARG A 180 8.02 -5.64 16.20
N ASP A 181 7.45 -6.78 15.83
CA ASP A 181 7.40 -7.95 16.71
C ASP A 181 8.81 -8.56 16.79
N THR A 182 9.44 -8.32 17.94
CA THR A 182 10.86 -8.58 18.26
C THR A 182 11.22 -10.07 18.38
N LYS A 183 10.47 -10.98 17.73
CA LYS A 183 10.93 -12.36 17.61
C LYS A 183 12.27 -12.31 16.88
N ALA A 184 13.32 -12.80 17.55
CA ALA A 184 14.67 -12.83 17.03
C ALA A 184 14.63 -13.26 15.56
N ALA A 185 15.27 -12.48 14.69
CA ALA A 185 15.25 -12.67 13.25
C ALA A 185 15.28 -14.16 12.93
N VAL A 186 14.27 -14.63 12.17
CA VAL A 186 14.24 -16.03 11.72
C VAL A 186 15.51 -16.24 10.92
N GLN A 187 16.48 -16.93 11.53
CA GLN A 187 17.75 -17.25 10.89
C GLN A 187 17.42 -17.99 9.59
N PRO A 188 18.06 -17.65 8.45
CA PRO A 188 17.86 -18.40 7.22
C PRO A 188 18.15 -19.87 7.49
N LYS A 189 17.21 -20.76 7.11
CA LYS A 189 17.50 -22.19 7.10
C LYS A 189 18.65 -22.42 6.12
N LEU A 190 19.78 -22.90 6.66
CA LEU A 190 20.95 -23.33 5.89
C LEU A 190 20.62 -24.53 5.01
#